data_AF-A0A7C8BPU8-F1
#
_entry.id   AF-A0A7C8BPU8-F1
#
_cell.length_a   1.000
_cell.length_b   1.000
_cell.length_c   1.000
_cell.angle_alpha   90.00
_cell.angle_beta   90.00
_cell.angle_gamma   90.00
#
_symmetry.space_group_name_H-M   'P 1'
#
loop_
_entity.id
_entity.type
_entity.pdbx_description
1 polymer ?
#
loop_
_entity_poly.entity_id
_entity_poly.type
_entity_poly.pdbx_seq_one_letter_code
_entity_poly.pdbx_strand_id
1 'polypeptide(L)' 'MAIGQIALIANPAAQNGRGSWAAVEAASHLRARVGADGFRLLLTERPGHATALAAGLG' A
#
# COMPACT_ATOMS: atom_id res chain seq x y z
N MET A 1 22.62 -1.33 -8.16
CA MET A 1 21.27 -1.54 -8.74
C MET A 1 20.27 -1.30 -7.64
N ALA A 2 19.40 -0.29 -7.76
CA ALA A 2 18.30 -0.14 -6.81
C ALA A 2 17.33 -1.31 -7.04
N ILE A 3 17.09 -2.09 -5.99
CA ILE A 3 16.05 -3.11 -5.98
C ILE A 3 14.73 -2.35 -6.19
N GLY A 4 13.87 -2.79 -7.10
CA GLY A 4 12.58 -2.12 -7.34
C GLY A 4 11.77 -1.99 -6.04
N GLN A 5 11.03 -0.89 -5.87
CA GLN A 5 10.20 -0.66 -4.70
C GLN A 5 8.80 -1.25 -4.91
N ILE A 6 8.25 -1.91 -3.88
CA ILE A 6 6.87 -2.41 -3.89
C ILE A 6 5.91 -1.29 -3.45
N ALA A 7 4.85 -1.04 -4.20
CA ALA A 7 3.75 -0.18 -3.76
C ALA A 7 2.55 -1.03 -3.33
N LEU A 8 2.10 -0.87 -2.08
CA LEU A 8 0.86 -1.44 -1.57
C LEU A 8 -0.22 -0.35 -1.54
N ILE A 9 -1.21 -0.44 -2.43
CA ILE A 9 -2.38 0.46 -2.42
C ILE A 9 -3.53 -0.25 -1.72
N ALA A 10 -4.00 0.29 -0.60
CA ALA A 10 -5.05 -0.31 0.21
C ALA A 10 -6.30 0.59 0.32
N ASN A 11 -7.47 -0.03 0.37
CA ASN A 11 -8.74 0.64 0.60
C ASN A 11 -9.18 0.50 2.07
N PRO A 12 -9.12 1.57 2.90
CA PRO A 12 -9.55 1.55 4.30
C PRO A 12 -10.98 1.04 4.51
N ALA A 13 -11.89 1.40 3.60
CA ALA A 13 -13.31 1.06 3.71
C ALA A 13 -13.63 -0.39 3.31
N ALA A 14 -12.68 -1.10 2.68
CA ALA A 14 -12.87 -2.50 2.31
C ALA A 14 -13.09 -3.38 3.56
N GLN A 15 -13.70 -4.56 3.34
CA GLN A 15 -13.97 -5.53 4.40
C GLN A 15 -14.73 -4.94 5.59
N ASN A 16 -15.83 -4.22 5.30
CA ASN A 16 -16.66 -3.56 6.31
C ASN A 16 -15.84 -2.62 7.23
N GLY A 17 -14.94 -1.83 6.64
CA GLY A 17 -14.08 -0.89 7.36
C GLY A 17 -12.83 -1.50 8.03
N ARG A 18 -12.55 -2.79 7.82
CA ARG A 18 -11.33 -3.45 8.34
C ARG A 18 -10.11 -3.30 7.44
N GLY A 19 -10.26 -2.64 6.28
CA GLY A 19 -9.17 -2.44 5.32
C GLY A 19 -7.96 -1.72 5.90
N SER A 20 -8.14 -0.77 6.81
CA SER A 20 -7.02 -0.08 7.47
C SER A 20 -6.15 -1.03 8.30
N TRP A 21 -6.78 -1.93 9.06
CA TRP A 21 -6.06 -2.89 9.89
C TRP A 21 -5.31 -3.89 9.01
N ALA A 22 -5.97 -4.43 7.99
CA ALA A 22 -5.33 -5.34 7.03
C ALA A 22 -4.15 -4.69 6.30
N ALA A 23 -4.25 -3.40 5.98
CA ALA A 23 -3.16 -2.64 5.36
C ALA A 23 -1.94 -2.51 6.28
N VAL A 24 -2.16 -2.25 7.57
CA VAL A 24 -1.09 -2.15 8.58
C VAL A 24 -0.40 -3.50 8.77
N GLU A 25 -1.16 -4.60 8.88
CA GLU A 25 -0.58 -5.94 9.02
C GLU A 25 0.23 -6.35 7.78
N ALA A 26 -0.31 -6.13 6.59
CA ALA A 26 0.40 -6.39 5.34
C ALA A 26 1.69 -5.55 5.22
N ALA A 27 1.63 -4.27 5.61
CA ALA A 27 2.80 -3.39 5.63
C ALA A 27 3.86 -3.88 6.63
N SER A 28 3.47 -4.34 7.81
CA SER A 28 4.38 -4.92 8.81
C SER A 28 5.13 -6.14 8.24
N HIS A 29 4.40 -7.07 7.61
CA HIS A 29 5.00 -8.25 6.99
C HIS A 29 5.93 -7.91 5.82
N LEU A 30 5.52 -6.98 4.95
CA LEU A 30 6.36 -6.52 3.84
C LEU A 30 7.63 -5.85 4.36
N ARG A 31 7.51 -4.94 5.34
CA ARG A 31 8.64 -4.25 5.95
C ARG A 31 9.68 -5.22 6.51
N ALA A 32 9.23 -6.26 7.20
CA ALA A 32 10.11 -7.28 7.75
C ALA A 32 10.90 -8.05 6.66
N ARG A 33 10.36 -8.14 5.44
CA ARG A 33 10.96 -8.91 4.35
C ARG A 33 11.84 -8.10 3.41
N VAL A 34 11.47 -6.84 3.12
CA VAL A 34 12.14 -5.99 2.12
C VAL A 34 12.82 -4.75 2.71
N GLY A 35 12.75 -4.56 4.03
CA GLY A 35 13.29 -3.39 4.71
C GLY A 35 12.36 -2.17 4.61
N ALA A 36 12.72 -1.11 5.32
CA ALA A 36 11.91 0.11 5.41
C ALA A 36 11.75 0.82 4.05
N ASP A 37 12.77 0.78 3.20
CA ASP A 37 12.80 1.48 1.91
C ASP A 37 12.32 0.59 0.74
N GLY A 38 12.14 -0.72 0.98
CA GLY A 38 11.75 -1.69 -0.04
C GLY A 38 10.27 -1.65 -0.42
N PHE A 39 9.44 -0.94 0.33
CA PHE A 39 8.03 -0.75 -0.02
C PHE A 39 7.45 0.57 0.48
N ARG A 40 6.29 0.96 -0.10
CA ARG A 40 5.47 2.09 0.33
C ARG A 40 4.01 1.67 0.46
N LEU A 41 3.36 2.03 1.57
CA LEU A 41 1.92 1.90 1.76
C LEU A 41 1.21 3.20 1.32
N LEU A 42 0.16 3.06 0.52
CA LEU A 42 -0.70 4.13 0.04
C LEU A 42 -2.16 3.79 0.36
N LEU A 43 -2.89 4.73 0.96
CA LEU A 43 -4.30 4.54 1.30
C LEU A 43 -5.18 5.29 0.31
N THR A 44 -6.23 4.64 -0.17
CA THR A 44 -7.25 5.32 -0.97
C THR A 44 -8.20 6.11 -0.08
N GLU A 45 -8.76 7.19 -0.62
CA GLU A 45 -9.63 8.11 0.14
C GLU A 45 -11.02 8.25 -0.51
N ARG A 46 -11.11 7.93 -1.81
CA ARG A 46 -12.31 8.09 -2.62
C ARG A 46 -12.33 7.07 -3.76
N PRO A 47 -13.50 6.81 -4.37
CA PRO A 47 -13.58 6.04 -5.60
C PRO A 47 -12.62 6.57 -6.69
N GLY A 48 -11.95 5.66 -7.38
CA GLY A 48 -10.95 5.98 -8.40
C GLY A 48 -9.57 6.42 -7.87
N HIS A 49 -9.38 6.61 -6.56
CA HIS A 49 -8.08 7.05 -6.02
C HIS A 49 -6.97 6.01 -6.26
N ALA A 50 -7.28 4.71 -6.24
CA ALA A 50 -6.30 3.66 -6.51
C ALA A 50 -5.64 3.82 -7.90
N THR A 51 -6.42 4.14 -8.93
CA THR A 51 -5.91 4.38 -10.29
C THR A 51 -5.03 5.62 -10.34
N ALA A 52 -5.43 6.70 -9.67
CA ALA A 52 -4.64 7.93 -9.60
C ALA A 52 -3.30 7.71 -8.86
N LEU A 53 -3.32 6.95 -7.76
CA LEU A 53 -2.11 6.55 -7.03
C LEU A 53 -1.20 5.71 -7.93
N ALA A 54 -1.74 4.71 -8.64
CA ALA A 54 -0.97 3.85 -9.53
C ALA A 54 -0.32 4.62 -10.69
N ALA A 55 -1.03 5.58 -11.27
CA ALA A 55 -0.50 6.43 -12.34
C ALA A 55 0.69 7.30 -11.88
N GLY A 56 0.74 7.67 -10.60
CA GLY A 56 1.82 8.46 -10.02
C GLY A 56 3.05 7.66 -9.56
N LEU A 57 3.07 6.34 -9.77
CA LEU A 57 4.20 5.46 -9.42
C LEU A 57 5.18 5.24 -10.59
N GLY A 58 4.88 5.81 -11.76
CA GLY A 58 5.74 5.76 -12.96
C GLY A 58 6.84 6.81 -12.94
#